data_AF-A0A0L6VK36-F1
#
_entry.id   AF-A0A0L6VK36-F1
#
_cell.length_a   1.000
_cell.length_b   1.000
_cell.length_c   1.000
_cell.angle_alpha   90.00
_cell.angle_beta   90.00
_cell.angle_gamma   90.00
#
_symmetry.space_group_name_H-M   'P 1'
#
loop_
_entity.id
_entity.type
_entity.pdbx_description
1 polymer ?
#
loop_
_entity_poly.entity_id
_entity_poly.type
_entity_poly.pdbx_seq_one_letter_code
_entity_poly.pdbx_strand_id
1 'polypeptide(L)' 'CHTQKIWVWSHFKINHTMNKIKCLTPNKKKGSKPCGIHLTQDTTGSTKLMSEHLKWVHHIQPPGLEKTNQLLLPNLLKQQ' A
#
# COMPACT_ATOMS: atom_id res chain seq x y z
N CYS A 1 5.82 -15.22 0.57
CA CYS A 1 5.15 -13.95 0.19
C CYS A 1 4.47 -13.25 1.39
N HIS A 2 5.16 -13.02 2.51
CA HIS A 2 4.58 -12.33 3.69
C HIS A 2 4.74 -10.80 3.67
N THR A 3 5.62 -10.28 2.81
CA THR A 3 6.10 -8.90 2.86
C THR A 3 5.06 -7.85 2.45
N GLN A 4 4.13 -8.18 1.56
CA GLN A 4 3.11 -7.23 1.08
C GLN A 4 2.04 -6.92 2.13
N LYS A 5 1.66 -7.91 2.96
CA LYS A 5 0.68 -7.70 4.04
C LYS A 5 1.22 -6.75 5.11
N ILE A 6 2.52 -6.80 5.41
CA ILE A 6 3.15 -5.97 6.44
C ILE A 6 3.29 -4.52 5.98
N TRP A 7 3.66 -4.30 4.72
CA TRP A 7 3.91 -2.94 4.21
C TRP A 7 2.69 -2.03 4.25
N VAL A 8 1.50 -2.55 3.90
CA VAL A 8 0.29 -1.72 3.92
C VAL A 8 0.00 -1.22 5.33
N TRP A 9 0.23 -2.04 6.36
CA TRP A 9 0.01 -1.65 7.75
C TRP A 9 0.95 -0.54 8.24
N SER A 10 2.11 -0.33 7.61
CA SER A 10 2.99 0.81 7.92
C SER A 10 2.34 2.18 7.63
N HIS A 11 1.26 2.20 6.84
CA HIS A 11 0.55 3.41 6.43
C HIS A 11 -0.75 3.67 7.19
N PHE A 12 -1.17 2.73 8.04
CA PHE A 12 -2.47 2.80 8.71
C PHE A 12 -2.38 2.46 10.19
N LYS A 13 -3.36 2.93 10.95
CA LYS A 13 -3.53 2.58 12.37
C LYS A 13 -4.96 2.15 12.63
N ILE A 14 -5.15 1.09 13.40
CA ILE A 14 -6.46 0.66 13.86
C ILE A 14 -6.96 1.66 14.89
N ASN A 15 -8.19 2.16 14.68
CA ASN A 15 -8.94 2.94 15.64
C ASN A 15 -10.01 2.03 16.26
N HIS A 16 -9.67 1.46 17.43
CA HIS A 16 -10.54 0.54 18.16
C HIS A 16 -11.84 1.20 18.63
N THR A 17 -11.82 2.49 18.94
CA THR A 17 -13.01 3.24 19.38
C THR A 17 -14.08 3.31 18.30
N MET A 18 -13.68 3.39 17.03
CA MET A 18 -14.60 3.50 15.89
C MET A 18 -14.73 2.20 15.09
N ASN A 19 -13.99 1.16 15.46
CA ASN A 19 -13.80 -0.07 14.67
C ASN A 19 -13.45 0.22 13.20
N LYS A 20 -12.55 1.19 13.00
CA LYS A 20 -12.13 1.68 11.68
C LYS A 20 -10.61 1.75 11.58
N ILE A 21 -10.10 1.80 10.36
CA ILE A 21 -8.68 1.91 10.06
C ILE A 21 -8.40 3.34 9.59
N LYS A 22 -7.47 4.05 10.24
CA LYS A 22 -7.10 5.42 9.88
C LYS A 22 -5.85 5.45 9.02
N CYS A 23 -5.89 6.17 7.90
CA CYS A 23 -4.73 6.42 7.04
C CYS A 23 -3.82 7.48 7.65
N LEU A 24 -2.54 7.15 7.81
CA LEU A 24 -1.48 8.02 8.32
C LEU A 24 -0.59 8.60 7.21
N THR A 25 -0.74 8.14 5.97
CA THR A 25 0.08 8.59 4.84
C THR A 25 -0.05 10.11 4.65
N PRO A 26 1.07 10.84 4.50
CA PRO A 26 1.03 12.27 4.27
C PRO A 26 0.34 12.57 2.95
N ASN A 27 -0.56 13.56 2.98
CA ASN A 27 -1.21 14.06 1.78
C ASN A 27 -0.30 15.11 1.14
N LYS A 28 0.25 14.80 -0.04
CA LYS A 28 1.12 15.71 -0.82
C LYS A 28 0.45 17.05 -1.12
N LYS A 29 -0.89 17.08 -1.27
CA LYS A 29 -1.65 18.31 -1.54
C LYS A 29 -1.84 19.21 -0.31
N LYS A 30 -1.65 18.69 0.90
CA LYS A 30 -2.03 19.36 2.16
C LYS A 30 -0.82 19.67 3.07
N GLY A 31 0.37 19.82 2.49
CA GLY A 31 1.57 20.21 3.22
C GLY A 31 1.98 19.21 4.30
N SER A 32 2.12 17.94 3.93
CA SER A 32 2.60 16.85 4.81
C SER A 32 1.67 16.46 5.97
N LYS A 33 0.45 17.01 6.06
CA LYS A 33 -0.54 16.53 7.02
C LYS A 33 -0.97 15.09 6.69
N PRO A 34 -1.17 14.22 7.70
CA PRO A 34 -1.65 12.87 7.47
C PRO A 34 -3.04 12.90 6.81
N CYS A 35 -3.29 11.96 5.90
CA CYS A 35 -4.55 11.82 5.17
C CYS A 35 -5.76 11.85 6.12
N GLY A 36 -5.68 11.08 7.20
CA GLY A 36 -6.70 11.07 8.25
C GLY A 36 -8.03 10.41 7.86
N ILE A 37 -8.14 9.88 6.63
CA ILE A 37 -9.32 9.15 6.17
C ILE A 37 -9.48 7.87 6.98
N HIS A 38 -10.72 7.58 7.37
CA HIS A 38 -11.10 6.35 8.05
C HIS A 38 -11.72 5.37 7.05
N LEU A 39 -11.11 4.20 6.92
CA LEU A 39 -11.61 3.07 6.15
C LEU A 39 -12.33 2.09 7.08
N THR A 40 -13.39 1.45 6.58
CA THR A 40 -14.02 0.34 7.28
C THR A 40 -13.05 -0.83 7.33
N GLN A 41 -12.90 -1.45 8.50
CA GLN A 41 -12.13 -2.68 8.61
C GLN A 41 -12.91 -3.80 7.93
N ASP A 42 -12.27 -4.46 6.96
CA ASP A 42 -12.87 -5.61 6.31
C ASP A 42 -12.97 -6.77 7.31
N THR A 43 -14.16 -7.36 7.44
CA THR A 43 -14.45 -8.44 8.38
C THR A 43 -13.66 -9.72 8.10
N THR A 44 -13.14 -9.88 6.87
CA THR A 44 -12.30 -11.02 6.47
C THR A 44 -10.81 -10.83 6.80
N GLY A 45 -10.43 -9.69 7.37
CA GLY A 45 -9.02 -9.32 7.59
C GLY A 45 -8.28 -9.00 6.29
N SER A 46 -9.02 -8.72 5.22
CA SER A 46 -8.46 -8.31 3.93
C SER A 46 -7.93 -6.87 3.98
N THR A 47 -6.76 -6.66 3.41
CA THR A 47 -6.15 -5.32 3.30
C THR A 47 -6.41 -4.68 1.93
N LYS A 48 -7.36 -5.21 1.16
CA LYS A 48 -7.67 -4.75 -0.20
C LYS A 48 -8.03 -3.26 -0.24
N LEU A 49 -8.95 -2.82 0.63
CA LEU A 49 -9.36 -1.41 0.72
C LEU A 49 -8.21 -0.48 1.07
N MET A 50 -7.28 -0.94 1.91
CA MET A 50 -6.10 -0.16 2.30
C MET A 50 -5.14 0.02 1.10
N SER A 51 -4.88 -1.06 0.37
CA SER A 51 -4.04 -1.03 -0.84
C SER A 51 -4.65 -0.17 -1.96
N GLU A 52 -5.97 -0.29 -2.19
CA GLU A 52 -6.69 0.54 -3.16
C GLU A 52 -6.65 2.03 -2.75
N HIS A 53 -6.83 2.33 -1.47
CA HIS A 53 -6.73 3.70 -0.96
C HIS A 53 -5.34 4.30 -1.22
N LEU A 54 -4.26 3.56 -0.91
CA LEU A 54 -2.90 4.03 -1.17
C LEU A 54 -2.65 4.27 -2.67
N LYS A 55 -3.15 3.38 -3.53
CA LYS A 55 -3.00 3.49 -4.99
C LYS A 55 -3.74 4.71 -5.55
N TRP A 56 -5.02 4.91 -5.20
CA TRP A 56 -5.83 5.95 -5.83
C TRP A 56 -5.67 7.32 -5.18
N VAL A 57 -5.50 7.39 -3.86
CA VAL A 57 -5.42 8.67 -3.13
C VAL A 57 -3.98 9.17 -3.06
N HIS A 58 -3.03 8.28 -2.84
CA HIS A 58 -1.63 8.63 -2.61
C HIS A 58 -0.70 8.26 -3.78
N HIS A 59 -1.20 7.53 -4.79
CA HIS A 59 -0.41 6.98 -5.90
C HIS A 59 0.77 6.13 -5.41
N ILE A 60 0.62 5.46 -4.27
CA ILE A 60 1.63 4.57 -3.69
C ILE A 60 1.26 3.13 -4.06
N GLN A 61 2.20 2.43 -4.67
CA GLN A 61 2.04 1.05 -5.12
C GLN A 61 2.71 0.07 -4.14
N PRO A 62 2.22 -1.18 -4.05
CA PRO A 62 2.84 -2.17 -3.18
C PRO A 62 4.27 -2.50 -3.62
N PRO A 63 5.22 -2.65 -2.67
CA PRO A 63 6.59 -3.00 -2.97
C PRO A 63 6.65 -4.41 -3.55
N GLY A 64 7.07 -4.51 -4.81
CA GLY A 64 7.15 -5.77 -5.55
C GLY A 64 6.43 -5.76 -6.90
N LEU A 65 5.51 -4.81 -7.15
CA LEU A 65 4.91 -4.65 -8.48
C LEU A 65 5.95 -4.21 -9.53
N GLU A 66 6.97 -3.47 -9.09
CA GLU A 66 8.05 -3.00 -9.97
C GLU A 66 8.98 -4.14 -10.45
N LYS A 67 8.96 -5.30 -9.79
CA LYS A 67 9.80 -6.45 -10.18
C LYS A 67 9.23 -7.25 -11.34
N THR A 68 7.95 -7.07 -11.70
CA THR A 68 7.39 -7.78 -12.86
C THR A 68 7.87 -7.18 -14.18
N ASN A 69 8.16 -5.87 -14.23
CA ASN A 69 8.75 -5.25 -15.42
C ASN A 69 10.27 -5.45 -15.51
N GLN A 70 10.96 -5.68 -14.39
CA GLN A 70 12.41 -5.94 -14.39
C GLN A 70 12.76 -7.41 -14.69
N LEU A 71 11.83 -8.34 -14.54
CA LEU A 71 11.99 -9.73 -14.98
C LEU A 71 11.70 -9.95 -16.47
N LEU A 72 11.26 -8.90 -17.17
CA LEU A 72 10.96 -8.91 -18.60
C LEU A 72 12.11 -8.29 -19.43
N LEU A 73 13.35 -8.53 -19.01
CA LEU A 73 14.55 -8.34 -19.82
C LEU A 73 15.00 -9.72 -20.36
N PRO A 74 14.47 -10.20 -21.50
CA PRO A 74 14.84 -11.51 -22.06
C PRO A 74 16.21 -11.56 -22.74
N ASN A 75 17.16 -10.67 -22.43
CA ASN A 75 18.46 -10.68 -23.11
C ASN A 75 19.60 -10.34 -22.17
N LEU A 76 20.23 -11.36 -21.60
CA LEU A 76 21.65 -11.34 -21.24
C LEU A 76 22.20 -12.77 -21.02
N LEU A 77 21.72 -13.75 -21.80
CA LEU A 77 22.51 -14.94 -22.10
C LEU A 77 23.39 -14.62 -23.31
N LYS A 78 24.47 -13.88 -23.08
CA LYS A 78 25.55 -13.80 -24.06
C LYS A 78 26.40 -15.03 -23.84
N GLN A 79 26.20 -16.03 -24.69
CA GLN A 79 27.14 -17.13 -24.88
C GLN A 79 28.55 -16.56 -25.07
N GLN A 80 29.49 -17.06 -24.27
CA GLN A 80 30.89 -17.19 -24.65
C GLN A 80 31.30 -18.63 -24.41
#